data_AF-A0A2D4PUX9-F1
#
_entry.id   AF-A0A2D4PUX9-F1
#
_cell.length_a   1.000
_cell.length_b   1.000
_cell.length_c   1.000
_cell.angle_alpha   90.00
_cell.angle_beta   90.00
_cell.angle_gamma   90.00
#
_symmetry.space_group_name_H-M   'P 1'
#
loop_
_entity.id
_entity.type
_entity.pdbx_description
1 polymer ?
#
loop_
_entity_poly.entity_id
_entity_poly.type
_entity_poly.pdbx_seq_one_letter_code
_entity_poly.pdbx_strand_id
1 'polypeptide(L)'
;YMGELESNLFLWLSTVSQYKIRDTFCSYSVMDMCTKGLGNQVEVLKARGINLSGVRTCVVVAEERPRVALTQSFSKLFKDIGLSSRAVSTTFGSRVNVAICLQGTSGPDPTTVYVDLKSLRHDRVRLVERGAPQSLLLSESGKILPGVKVIIVNPETKGPVGDSHLGEIWVNSPHTASGYYTIYDNETLQADHFNTRLSFGDAAQTLWARTGYLGFVRRTELTAATGERHDALYVVGALDETLELRGLRYHPIDIETSISRMHRSIAECAVFTWTNLLVVVVELCGCEQEALDLVPLVTNVVLEEHYLIVGVVVVVDPGVIPINSRGEKQRMHLRDSFLADQLDPIYVAYNM
;
A
#
# COMPACT_ATOMS: atom_id res chain seq x y z
N TYR A 1 16.00 -3.24 14.74
CA TYR A 1 14.79 -4.07 14.84
C TYR A 1 14.54 -4.91 13.58
N MET A 2 14.43 -4.35 12.36
CA MET A 2 14.30 -5.17 11.13
C MET A 2 15.47 -6.14 10.92
N GLY A 3 16.72 -5.68 11.05
CA GLY A 3 17.89 -6.55 10.85
C GLY A 3 17.99 -7.76 11.80
N GLU A 4 17.40 -7.67 12.99
CA GLU A 4 17.31 -8.83 13.90
C GLU A 4 16.29 -9.85 13.40
N LEU A 5 15.17 -9.40 12.82
CA LEU A 5 14.16 -10.28 12.25
C LEU A 5 14.64 -10.93 10.95
N GLU A 6 15.39 -10.20 10.13
CA GLU A 6 16.08 -10.74 8.95
C GLU A 6 17.07 -11.83 9.34
N SER A 7 17.81 -11.63 10.46
CA SER A 7 18.74 -12.64 10.98
C SER A 7 18.04 -13.83 11.64
N ASN A 8 16.83 -13.63 12.18
CA ASN A 8 16.07 -14.66 12.88
C ASN A 8 14.55 -14.47 12.70
N LEU A 9 14.04 -15.07 11.62
CA LEU A 9 12.62 -15.01 11.27
C LEU A 9 11.70 -15.62 12.35
N PHE A 10 12.21 -16.55 13.16
CA PHE A 10 11.44 -17.17 14.25
C PHE A 10 11.14 -16.21 15.40
N LEU A 11 11.92 -15.14 15.55
CA LEU A 11 11.92 -14.30 16.74
C LEU A 11 10.53 -13.72 17.04
N TRP A 12 9.84 -13.18 16.03
CA TRP A 12 8.54 -12.55 16.24
C TRP A 12 7.46 -13.56 16.64
N LEU A 13 7.28 -14.66 15.88
CA LEU A 13 6.30 -15.69 16.21
C LEU A 13 6.59 -16.37 17.56
N SER A 14 7.87 -16.58 17.87
CA SER A 14 8.30 -17.16 19.15
C SER A 14 7.99 -16.23 20.32
N THR A 15 8.24 -14.93 20.17
CA THR A 15 7.92 -13.92 21.17
C THR A 15 6.41 -13.85 21.41
N VAL A 16 5.62 -13.77 20.33
CA VAL A 16 4.15 -13.74 20.40
C VAL A 16 3.62 -14.97 21.14
N SER A 17 4.13 -16.16 20.82
CA SER A 17 3.75 -17.41 21.47
C SER A 17 4.19 -17.48 22.93
N GLN A 18 5.47 -17.23 23.23
CA GLN A 18 6.06 -17.37 24.55
C GLN A 18 5.41 -16.45 25.58
N TYR A 19 5.16 -15.19 25.21
CA TYR A 19 4.51 -14.22 26.08
C TYR A 19 2.98 -14.27 26.01
N LYS A 20 2.40 -15.22 25.26
CA LYS A 20 0.95 -15.39 25.08
C LYS A 20 0.28 -14.07 24.70
N ILE A 21 0.89 -13.35 23.77
CA ILE A 21 0.46 -12.01 23.35
C ILE A 21 -0.95 -12.10 22.77
N ARG A 22 -1.85 -11.26 23.27
CA ARG A 22 -3.24 -11.17 22.80
C ARG A 22 -3.37 -10.24 21.60
N ASP A 23 -2.74 -9.07 21.68
CA ASP A 23 -2.83 -8.02 20.68
C ASP A 23 -1.42 -7.64 20.20
N THR A 24 -1.21 -7.61 18.90
CA THR A 24 0.07 -7.30 18.27
C THR A 24 -0.12 -6.44 17.03
N PHE A 25 0.91 -5.69 16.69
CA PHE A 25 0.99 -4.89 15.47
C PHE A 25 2.20 -5.35 14.66
N CYS A 26 2.06 -5.38 13.33
CA CYS A 26 3.19 -5.65 12.45
C CYS A 26 3.09 -4.81 11.17
N SER A 27 4.18 -4.77 10.40
CA SER A 27 4.20 -4.19 9.05
C SER A 27 3.97 -5.28 8.01
N TYR A 28 3.63 -4.88 6.78
CA TYR A 28 3.60 -5.83 5.67
C TYR A 28 4.95 -6.51 5.43
N SER A 29 6.06 -5.82 5.65
CA SER A 29 7.40 -6.42 5.55
C SER A 29 7.58 -7.60 6.51
N VAL A 30 7.20 -7.44 7.79
CA VAL A 30 7.25 -8.54 8.78
C VAL A 30 6.36 -9.71 8.36
N MET A 31 5.15 -9.41 7.88
CA MET A 31 4.20 -10.43 7.44
C MET A 31 4.71 -11.19 6.20
N ASP A 32 5.27 -10.49 5.23
CA ASP A 32 5.82 -11.06 3.99
C ASP A 32 7.04 -11.95 4.29
N MET A 33 7.98 -11.48 5.11
CA MET A 33 9.13 -12.27 5.55
C MET A 33 8.71 -13.57 6.26
N CYS A 34 7.72 -13.50 7.17
CA CYS A 34 7.19 -14.69 7.82
C CYS A 34 6.52 -15.65 6.83
N THR A 35 5.71 -15.12 5.92
CA THR A 35 4.98 -15.89 4.91
C THR A 35 5.95 -16.63 3.98
N LYS A 36 6.94 -15.93 3.43
CA LYS A 36 7.93 -16.49 2.49
C LYS A 36 8.94 -17.40 3.20
N GLY A 37 9.48 -16.97 4.33
CA GLY A 37 10.58 -17.67 5.01
C GLY A 37 10.14 -18.82 5.92
N LEU A 38 8.97 -18.71 6.55
CA LEU A 38 8.48 -19.72 7.51
C LEU A 38 7.30 -20.55 6.98
N GLY A 39 6.75 -20.22 5.81
CA GLY A 39 5.60 -20.93 5.23
C GLY A 39 5.82 -22.44 5.07
N ASN A 40 7.05 -22.85 4.72
CA ASN A 40 7.42 -24.27 4.60
C ASN A 40 7.92 -24.89 5.91
N GLN A 41 7.93 -24.13 7.01
CA GLN A 41 8.50 -24.53 8.31
C GLN A 41 7.43 -24.63 9.40
N VAL A 42 6.14 -24.63 9.04
CA VAL A 42 5.01 -24.68 9.99
C VAL A 42 5.07 -25.92 10.89
N GLU A 43 5.44 -27.09 10.36
CA GLU A 43 5.62 -28.30 11.18
C GLU A 43 6.78 -28.18 12.18
N VAL A 44 7.87 -27.50 11.79
CA VAL A 44 9.00 -27.23 12.68
C VAL A 44 8.59 -26.26 13.79
N LEU A 45 7.83 -25.21 13.45
CA LEU A 45 7.26 -24.26 14.43
C LEU A 45 6.39 -24.99 15.44
N LYS A 46 5.52 -25.89 14.97
CA LYS A 46 4.66 -26.71 15.81
C LYS A 46 5.45 -27.65 16.72
N ALA A 47 6.47 -28.32 16.19
CA ALA A 47 7.36 -29.19 16.97
C ALA A 47 8.15 -28.41 18.06
N ARG A 48 8.47 -27.14 17.82
CA ARG A 48 9.06 -26.23 18.81
C ARG A 48 8.05 -25.68 19.83
N GLY A 49 6.78 -26.05 19.74
CA GLY A 49 5.73 -25.62 20.67
C GLY A 49 5.21 -24.21 20.41
N ILE A 50 5.42 -23.64 19.21
CA ILE A 50 4.86 -22.33 18.86
C ILE A 50 3.34 -22.46 18.74
N ASN A 51 2.63 -21.59 19.45
CA ASN A 51 1.17 -21.55 19.53
C ASN A 51 0.66 -20.09 19.50
N LEU A 52 -0.08 -19.76 18.45
CA LEU A 52 -0.65 -18.44 18.18
C LEU A 52 -2.14 -18.32 18.55
N SER A 53 -2.72 -19.33 19.20
CA SER A 53 -4.14 -19.31 19.64
C SER A 53 -4.48 -18.21 20.65
N GLY A 54 -3.47 -17.64 21.31
CA GLY A 54 -3.62 -16.48 22.18
C GLY A 54 -3.89 -15.18 21.42
N VAL A 55 -3.47 -15.09 20.14
CA VAL A 55 -3.59 -13.88 19.33
C VAL A 55 -5.04 -13.67 18.92
N ARG A 56 -5.62 -12.59 19.44
CA ARG A 56 -6.98 -12.13 19.09
C ARG A 56 -6.95 -11.01 18.08
N THR A 57 -5.90 -10.20 18.10
CA THR A 57 -5.75 -9.07 17.20
C THR A 57 -4.30 -8.94 16.74
N CYS A 58 -4.09 -9.06 15.45
CA CYS A 58 -2.84 -8.84 14.73
C CYS A 58 -3.14 -7.77 13.67
N VAL A 59 -2.85 -6.52 14.01
CA VAL A 59 -3.13 -5.39 13.12
C VAL A 59 -1.92 -5.11 12.25
N VAL A 60 -2.12 -5.13 10.94
CA VAL A 60 -1.10 -4.69 9.98
C VAL A 60 -1.27 -3.20 9.75
N VAL A 61 -0.27 -2.42 10.13
CA VAL A 61 -0.25 -0.97 9.87
C VAL A 61 0.16 -0.74 8.43
N ALA A 62 -0.78 -0.20 7.64
CA ALA A 62 -0.61 0.05 6.23
C ALA A 62 -0.56 1.56 5.94
N GLU A 63 0.42 1.96 5.15
CA GLU A 63 0.53 3.27 4.49
C GLU A 63 0.26 3.10 2.98
N GLU A 64 -0.63 2.16 2.62
CA GLU A 64 -0.95 1.78 1.23
C GLU A 64 -2.30 1.03 1.17
N ARG A 65 -2.69 0.56 -0.02
CA ARG A 65 -3.88 -0.29 -0.20
C ARG A 65 -3.73 -1.59 0.61
N PRO A 66 -4.80 -2.11 1.24
CA PRO A 66 -4.74 -3.39 1.93
C PRO A 66 -4.25 -4.53 1.02
N ARG A 67 -3.13 -5.19 1.38
CA ARG A 67 -2.57 -6.35 0.67
C ARG A 67 -3.33 -7.64 1.01
N VAL A 68 -4.55 -7.76 0.50
CA VAL A 68 -5.48 -8.86 0.84
C VAL A 68 -4.86 -10.25 0.62
N ALA A 69 -4.19 -10.48 -0.51
CA ALA A 69 -3.58 -11.76 -0.82
C ALA A 69 -2.50 -12.17 0.22
N LEU A 70 -1.70 -11.21 0.68
CA LEU A 70 -0.68 -11.44 1.70
C LEU A 70 -1.31 -11.78 3.05
N THR A 71 -2.29 -10.98 3.50
CA THR A 71 -2.99 -11.23 4.78
C THR A 71 -3.72 -12.58 4.81
N GLN A 72 -4.33 -12.99 3.68
CA GLN A 72 -4.98 -14.29 3.53
C GLN A 72 -3.97 -15.44 3.54
N SER A 73 -2.85 -15.28 2.83
CA SER A 73 -1.78 -16.29 2.78
C SER A 73 -1.16 -16.51 4.15
N PHE A 74 -0.84 -15.41 4.85
CA PHE A 74 -0.32 -15.45 6.22
C PHE A 74 -1.28 -16.18 7.16
N SER A 75 -2.57 -15.79 7.15
CA SER A 75 -3.61 -16.41 7.97
C SER A 75 -3.78 -17.91 7.69
N LYS A 76 -3.69 -18.30 6.41
CA LYS A 76 -3.83 -19.69 5.98
C LYS A 76 -2.64 -20.54 6.43
N LEU A 77 -1.42 -20.04 6.26
CA LEU A 77 -0.19 -20.77 6.62
C LEU A 77 -0.08 -21.03 8.12
N PHE A 78 -0.37 -20.03 8.94
CA PHE A 78 -0.19 -20.13 10.39
C PHE A 78 -1.44 -20.62 11.14
N LYS A 79 -2.48 -21.04 10.40
CA LYS A 79 -3.70 -21.63 10.98
C LYS A 79 -3.38 -22.86 11.84
N ASP A 80 -2.47 -23.72 11.39
CA ASP A 80 -2.19 -25.01 12.04
C ASP A 80 -1.38 -24.88 13.33
N ILE A 81 -0.80 -23.69 13.58
CA ILE A 81 -0.21 -23.30 14.87
C ILE A 81 -1.15 -22.39 15.68
N GLY A 82 -2.42 -22.29 15.31
CA GLY A 82 -3.49 -21.67 16.11
C GLY A 82 -3.84 -20.23 15.75
N LEU A 83 -3.25 -19.63 14.71
CA LEU A 83 -3.63 -18.27 14.30
C LEU A 83 -5.04 -18.26 13.69
N SER A 84 -5.94 -17.49 14.27
CA SER A 84 -7.27 -17.28 13.68
C SER A 84 -7.18 -16.32 12.50
N SER A 85 -7.83 -16.63 11.38
CA SER A 85 -7.93 -15.71 10.24
C SER A 85 -8.63 -14.39 10.60
N ARG A 86 -9.53 -14.42 11.59
CA ARG A 86 -10.21 -13.22 12.12
C ARG A 86 -9.31 -12.36 13.00
N ALA A 87 -8.19 -12.91 13.48
CA ALA A 87 -7.25 -12.12 14.27
C ALA A 87 -6.47 -11.13 13.39
N VAL A 88 -6.30 -11.41 12.10
CA VAL A 88 -5.53 -10.55 11.19
C VAL A 88 -6.44 -9.45 10.64
N SER A 89 -6.02 -8.21 10.80
CA SER A 89 -6.75 -7.03 10.33
C SER A 89 -5.79 -5.98 9.79
N THR A 90 -6.33 -4.99 9.08
CA THR A 90 -5.55 -3.86 8.56
C THR A 90 -5.98 -2.55 9.22
N THR A 91 -5.06 -1.61 9.31
CA THR A 91 -5.34 -0.23 9.72
C THR A 91 -4.62 0.71 8.78
N PHE A 92 -5.21 1.87 8.53
CA PHE A 92 -4.53 2.95 7.83
C PHE A 92 -4.16 4.06 8.79
N GLY A 93 -2.90 4.46 8.67
CA GLY A 93 -2.33 5.63 9.29
C GLY A 93 -1.40 6.31 8.29
N SER A 94 -0.89 7.45 8.69
CA SER A 94 0.12 8.22 7.96
C SER A 94 1.05 8.90 8.94
N ARG A 95 2.14 9.48 8.44
CA ARG A 95 3.09 10.24 9.27
C ARG A 95 2.45 11.38 10.06
N VAL A 96 1.37 11.98 9.55
CA VAL A 96 0.66 13.08 10.23
C VAL A 96 -0.36 12.58 11.24
N ASN A 97 -0.82 11.34 11.11
CA ASN A 97 -1.77 10.71 12.00
C ASN A 97 -1.64 9.19 11.95
N VAL A 98 -1.10 8.61 13.02
CA VAL A 98 -0.78 7.17 13.10
C VAL A 98 -2.01 6.25 13.15
N ALA A 99 -3.21 6.78 13.38
CA ALA A 99 -4.42 5.99 13.58
C ALA A 99 -5.65 6.73 13.01
N ILE A 100 -5.93 6.50 11.73
CA ILE A 100 -7.06 7.13 11.02
C ILE A 100 -8.27 6.19 11.00
N CYS A 101 -8.06 4.95 10.55
CA CYS A 101 -9.12 3.94 10.50
C CYS A 101 -8.59 2.55 10.84
N LEU A 102 -9.44 1.72 11.43
CA LEU A 102 -9.11 0.36 11.84
C LEU A 102 -10.18 -0.61 11.33
N GLN A 103 -9.74 -1.69 10.72
CA GLN A 103 -10.59 -2.84 10.45
C GLN A 103 -10.68 -3.68 11.74
N GLY A 104 -11.84 -3.72 12.39
CA GLY A 104 -11.99 -4.47 13.63
C GLY A 104 -11.97 -5.98 13.43
N THR A 105 -11.29 -6.73 14.30
CA THR A 105 -11.24 -8.21 14.28
C THR A 105 -12.53 -8.90 14.72
N SER A 106 -13.44 -8.13 15.32
CA SER A 106 -14.75 -8.58 15.81
C SER A 106 -15.91 -8.18 14.88
N GLY A 107 -15.61 -7.47 13.78
CA GLY A 107 -16.59 -6.99 12.81
C GLY A 107 -16.88 -8.01 11.70
N PRO A 108 -17.78 -7.66 10.76
CA PRO A 108 -17.91 -8.40 9.50
C PRO A 108 -16.60 -8.38 8.72
N ASP A 109 -16.47 -9.29 7.75
CA ASP A 109 -15.35 -9.27 6.81
C ASP A 109 -15.29 -7.91 6.08
N PRO A 110 -14.09 -7.41 5.75
CA PRO A 110 -13.93 -6.08 5.18
C PRO A 110 -14.67 -5.96 3.85
N THR A 111 -15.38 -4.85 3.68
CA THR A 111 -16.14 -4.58 2.45
C THR A 111 -15.17 -4.35 1.29
N THR A 112 -15.37 -5.09 0.20
CA THR A 112 -14.66 -4.87 -1.05
C THR A 112 -15.54 -4.18 -2.08
N VAL A 113 -14.93 -3.35 -2.92
CA VAL A 113 -15.57 -2.65 -4.02
C VAL A 113 -14.75 -2.82 -5.29
N TYR A 114 -15.42 -2.80 -6.43
CA TYR A 114 -14.78 -2.78 -7.73
C TYR A 114 -14.92 -1.37 -8.30
N VAL A 115 -13.79 -0.74 -8.65
CA VAL A 115 -13.76 0.60 -9.25
C VAL A 115 -13.27 0.52 -10.69
N ASP A 116 -13.81 1.36 -11.56
CA ASP A 116 -13.32 1.51 -12.94
C ASP A 116 -11.97 2.21 -12.96
N LEU A 117 -10.92 1.51 -13.42
CA LEU A 117 -9.56 2.07 -13.54
C LEU A 117 -9.53 3.31 -14.43
N LYS A 118 -10.34 3.34 -15.50
CA LYS A 118 -10.35 4.48 -16.42
C LYS A 118 -10.88 5.74 -15.74
N SER A 119 -11.95 5.63 -14.96
CA SER A 119 -12.47 6.73 -14.13
C SER A 119 -11.46 7.17 -13.08
N LEU A 120 -10.77 6.21 -12.44
CA LEU A 120 -9.78 6.49 -11.40
C LEU A 120 -8.62 7.37 -11.93
N ARG A 121 -8.20 7.14 -13.18
CA ARG A 121 -7.18 7.97 -13.87
C ARG A 121 -7.57 9.43 -14.08
N HIS A 122 -8.87 9.74 -14.00
CA HIS A 122 -9.42 11.10 -14.10
C HIS A 122 -9.89 11.63 -12.73
N ASP A 123 -9.35 11.08 -11.65
CA ASP A 123 -9.72 11.41 -10.27
C ASP A 123 -11.21 11.22 -9.96
N ARG A 124 -11.82 10.21 -10.58
CA ARG A 124 -13.22 9.84 -10.35
C ARG A 124 -13.33 8.43 -9.80
N VAL A 125 -14.21 8.26 -8.83
CA VAL A 125 -14.56 6.97 -8.27
C VAL A 125 -15.88 6.53 -8.89
N ARG A 126 -15.81 5.54 -9.78
CA ARG A 126 -16.98 4.90 -10.38
C ARG A 126 -16.99 3.43 -10.00
N LEU A 127 -18.04 3.02 -9.29
CA LEU A 127 -18.25 1.62 -8.96
C LEU A 127 -18.70 0.83 -10.18
N VAL A 128 -18.18 -0.38 -10.30
CA VAL A 128 -18.55 -1.34 -11.34
C VAL A 128 -18.82 -2.71 -10.71
N GLU A 129 -19.40 -3.61 -11.49
CA GLU A 129 -19.62 -4.98 -11.03
C GLU A 129 -18.33 -5.80 -11.06
N ARG A 130 -18.30 -6.87 -10.28
CA ARG A 130 -17.20 -7.83 -10.30
C ARG A 130 -17.04 -8.41 -11.70
N GLY A 131 -15.82 -8.36 -12.23
CA GLY A 131 -15.49 -8.90 -13.56
C GLY A 131 -15.76 -7.93 -14.71
N ALA A 132 -16.19 -6.70 -14.42
CA ALA A 132 -16.20 -5.64 -15.43
C ALA A 132 -14.79 -5.43 -16.01
N PRO A 133 -14.67 -5.09 -17.30
CA PRO A 133 -13.38 -4.82 -17.92
C PRO A 133 -12.69 -3.65 -17.22
N GLN A 134 -11.37 -3.78 -16.99
CA GLN A 134 -10.58 -2.78 -16.26
C GLN A 134 -11.10 -2.45 -14.85
N SER A 135 -11.75 -3.41 -14.19
CA SER A 135 -12.13 -3.26 -12.78
C SER A 135 -10.94 -3.49 -11.86
N LEU A 136 -10.76 -2.57 -10.91
CA LEU A 136 -9.81 -2.69 -9.82
C LEU A 136 -10.55 -3.04 -8.53
N LEU A 137 -10.14 -4.12 -7.89
CA LEU A 137 -10.62 -4.51 -6.57
C LEU A 137 -9.94 -3.65 -5.50
N LEU A 138 -10.73 -2.90 -4.73
CA LEU A 138 -10.29 -2.18 -3.55
C LEU A 138 -10.98 -2.75 -2.30
N SER A 139 -10.22 -2.91 -1.23
CA SER A 139 -10.75 -3.28 0.09
C SER A 139 -10.77 -2.06 0.99
N GLU A 140 -11.76 -1.97 1.87
CA GLU A 140 -11.75 -0.92 2.89
C GLU A 140 -10.49 -1.03 3.76
N SER A 141 -9.89 0.12 4.06
CA SER A 141 -8.78 0.23 5.01
C SER A 141 -9.27 0.18 6.47
N GLY A 142 -10.59 0.31 6.68
CA GLY A 142 -11.25 0.17 7.97
C GLY A 142 -12.26 1.27 8.27
N LYS A 143 -12.89 1.14 9.44
CA LYS A 143 -13.82 2.14 9.99
C LYS A 143 -13.04 3.32 10.55
N ILE A 144 -13.46 4.54 10.23
CA ILE A 144 -12.88 5.77 10.81
C ILE A 144 -12.98 5.72 12.34
N LEU A 145 -11.87 5.97 13.03
CA LEU A 145 -11.80 5.88 14.48
C LEU A 145 -12.61 7.00 15.16
N PRO A 146 -13.18 6.74 16.36
CA PRO A 146 -13.86 7.77 17.13
C PRO A 146 -12.97 9.00 17.37
N GLY A 147 -13.52 10.20 17.16
CA GLY A 147 -12.78 11.46 17.31
C GLY A 147 -11.91 11.84 16.10
N VAL A 148 -11.82 10.99 15.08
CA VAL A 148 -11.19 11.32 13.80
C VAL A 148 -12.26 11.84 12.84
N LYS A 149 -12.04 13.03 12.29
CA LYS A 149 -12.79 13.55 11.15
C LYS A 149 -11.93 13.35 9.90
N VAL A 150 -12.57 12.90 8.83
CA VAL A 150 -11.94 12.72 7.51
C VAL A 150 -12.72 13.54 6.50
N ILE A 151 -12.00 14.20 5.60
CA ILE A 151 -12.57 14.86 4.43
C ILE A 151 -11.71 14.57 3.21
N ILE A 152 -12.36 14.41 2.06
CA ILE A 152 -11.67 14.19 0.78
C ILE A 152 -11.58 15.52 0.05
N VAL A 153 -10.37 15.89 -0.35
CA VAL A 153 -10.06 17.24 -0.84
C VAL A 153 -9.33 17.15 -2.17
N ASN A 154 -9.64 18.05 -3.10
CA ASN A 154 -8.82 18.19 -4.30
C ASN A 154 -7.49 18.89 -3.90
N PRO A 155 -6.33 18.25 -4.10
CA PRO A 155 -5.05 18.77 -3.62
C PRO A 155 -4.64 20.10 -4.28
N GLU A 156 -5.14 20.41 -5.47
CA GLU A 156 -4.86 21.65 -6.21
C GLU A 156 -5.75 22.81 -5.75
N THR A 157 -7.06 22.58 -5.68
CA THR A 157 -8.02 23.65 -5.31
C THR A 157 -8.16 23.82 -3.79
N LYS A 158 -7.63 22.87 -3.01
CA LYS A 158 -7.81 22.77 -1.55
C LYS A 158 -9.28 22.79 -1.12
N GLY A 159 -10.18 22.41 -2.03
CA GLY A 159 -11.62 22.39 -1.82
C GLY A 159 -12.14 20.97 -1.60
N PRO A 160 -13.16 20.77 -0.75
CA PRO A 160 -13.78 19.47 -0.59
C PRO A 160 -14.37 18.97 -1.91
N VAL A 161 -14.29 17.67 -2.14
CA VAL A 161 -14.87 17.01 -3.32
C VAL A 161 -16.06 16.12 -2.94
N GLY A 162 -16.91 15.82 -3.91
CA GLY A 162 -18.08 14.95 -3.69
C GLY A 162 -17.73 13.46 -3.65
N ASP A 163 -18.68 12.64 -3.25
CA ASP A 163 -18.51 11.18 -3.02
C ASP A 163 -18.03 10.38 -4.25
N SER A 164 -18.16 10.93 -5.45
CA SER A 164 -17.73 10.29 -6.71
C SER A 164 -16.34 10.74 -7.20
N HIS A 165 -15.60 11.46 -6.36
CA HIS A 165 -14.26 11.95 -6.68
C HIS A 165 -13.21 11.27 -5.84
N LEU A 166 -12.06 11.04 -6.46
CA LEU A 166 -10.83 10.71 -5.78
C LEU A 166 -10.19 12.02 -5.32
N GLY A 167 -9.69 12.07 -4.10
CA GLY A 167 -8.96 13.23 -3.61
C GLY A 167 -8.00 12.86 -2.50
N GLU A 168 -7.26 13.86 -2.04
CA GLU A 168 -6.38 13.73 -0.90
C GLU A 168 -7.21 13.56 0.38
N ILE A 169 -6.82 12.59 1.21
CA ILE A 169 -7.43 12.34 2.51
C ILE A 169 -6.87 13.37 3.48
N TRP A 170 -7.72 14.24 3.99
CA TRP A 170 -7.37 15.20 5.04
C TRP A 170 -8.03 14.80 6.35
N VAL A 171 -7.31 14.95 7.45
CA VAL A 171 -7.74 14.47 8.77
C VAL A 171 -7.68 15.56 9.84
N ASN A 172 -8.66 15.57 10.72
CA ASN A 172 -8.67 16.37 11.93
C ASN A 172 -8.96 15.45 13.13
N SER A 173 -8.06 15.43 14.11
CA SER A 173 -8.23 14.61 15.31
C SER A 173 -7.38 15.15 16.47
N PRO A 174 -7.71 14.82 17.74
CA PRO A 174 -6.89 15.18 18.90
C PRO A 174 -5.48 14.58 18.90
N HIS A 175 -5.25 13.50 18.15
CA HIS A 175 -3.97 12.77 18.06
C HIS A 175 -3.24 12.99 16.73
N THR A 176 -3.62 14.01 15.96
CA THR A 176 -2.83 14.48 14.83
C THR A 176 -1.51 15.06 15.33
N ALA A 177 -0.41 14.73 14.66
CA ALA A 177 0.91 15.23 15.04
C ALA A 177 0.99 16.76 14.91
N SER A 178 1.87 17.38 15.70
CA SER A 178 1.98 18.85 15.78
C SER A 178 2.92 19.45 14.74
N GLY A 179 3.71 18.65 14.04
CA GLY A 179 4.73 19.12 13.10
C GLY A 179 5.82 18.09 12.84
N TYR A 180 6.67 18.36 11.84
CA TYR A 180 7.93 17.64 11.66
C TYR A 180 9.00 18.24 12.58
N TYR A 181 9.81 17.41 13.23
CA TYR A 181 11.01 17.90 13.88
C TYR A 181 12.00 18.38 12.81
N THR A 182 12.40 19.65 12.85
CA THR A 182 13.38 20.22 11.93
C THR A 182 14.48 20.94 12.70
N ILE A 183 15.72 20.83 12.23
CA ILE A 183 16.86 21.58 12.79
C ILE A 183 16.83 23.05 12.31
N TYR A 184 16.28 23.27 11.11
CA TYR A 184 16.05 24.58 10.52
C TYR A 184 14.57 24.89 10.55
N ASP A 185 14.22 26.07 11.05
CA ASP A 185 12.83 26.49 11.18
C ASP A 185 12.21 26.68 9.79
N ASN A 186 11.36 25.73 9.39
CA ASN A 186 10.70 25.72 8.10
C ASN A 186 9.18 25.71 8.34
N GLU A 187 8.73 26.73 9.09
CA GLU A 187 7.35 26.89 9.57
C GLU A 187 6.31 26.76 8.44
N THR A 188 6.65 27.20 7.23
CA THR A 188 5.77 27.14 6.05
C THR A 188 5.43 25.71 5.62
N LEU A 189 6.40 24.79 5.64
CA LEU A 189 6.17 23.37 5.31
C LEU A 189 5.36 22.67 6.40
N GLN A 190 5.57 23.02 7.67
CA GLN A 190 4.76 22.49 8.78
C GLN A 190 3.31 22.98 8.71
N ALA A 191 3.10 24.28 8.43
CA ALA A 191 1.77 24.85 8.34
C ALA A 191 0.93 24.20 7.22
N ASP A 192 1.52 23.94 6.05
CA ASP A 192 0.80 23.33 4.92
C ASP A 192 0.41 21.87 5.20
N HIS A 193 1.21 21.11 5.96
CA HIS A 193 0.95 19.70 6.24
C HIS A 193 0.04 19.46 7.44
N PHE A 194 0.12 20.26 8.50
CA PHE A 194 -0.56 19.97 9.77
C PHE A 194 -1.69 20.93 10.13
N ASN A 195 -1.67 22.15 9.57
CA ASN A 195 -2.57 23.23 9.95
C ASN A 195 -3.18 23.91 8.71
N THR A 196 -3.60 23.11 7.73
CA THR A 196 -4.23 23.63 6.51
C THR A 196 -5.73 23.87 6.70
N ARG A 197 -6.30 24.74 5.87
CA ARG A 197 -7.73 25.08 5.84
C ARG A 197 -8.29 24.79 4.47
N LEU A 198 -9.55 24.39 4.42
CA LEU A 198 -10.26 24.27 3.15
C LEU A 198 -10.44 25.65 2.53
N SER A 199 -10.39 25.73 1.21
CA SER A 199 -10.62 26.98 0.47
C SER A 199 -12.07 27.46 0.55
N PHE A 200 -13.02 26.54 0.76
CA PHE A 200 -14.45 26.84 0.93
C PHE A 200 -15.18 25.71 1.69
N GLY A 201 -16.45 25.95 2.04
CA GLY A 201 -17.34 24.99 2.71
C GLY A 201 -17.41 25.15 4.24
N ASP A 202 -18.36 24.45 4.86
CA ASP A 202 -18.70 24.62 6.29
C ASP A 202 -17.55 24.31 7.24
N ALA A 203 -16.61 23.45 6.81
CA ALA A 203 -15.44 23.07 7.58
C ALA A 203 -14.18 23.93 7.30
N ALA A 204 -14.29 25.06 6.60
CA ALA A 204 -13.15 25.95 6.30
C ALA A 204 -12.49 26.54 7.56
N GLN A 205 -13.23 26.63 8.68
CA GLN A 205 -12.69 27.07 9.97
C GLN A 205 -11.96 25.95 10.75
N THR A 206 -12.08 24.69 10.32
CA THR A 206 -11.35 23.57 10.94
C THR A 206 -9.93 23.50 10.38
N LEU A 207 -8.96 23.20 11.24
CA LEU A 207 -7.59 22.90 10.83
C LEU A 207 -7.48 21.42 10.48
N TRP A 208 -6.91 21.13 9.33
CA TRP A 208 -6.76 19.78 8.80
C TRP A 208 -5.27 19.46 8.62
N ALA A 209 -4.93 18.19 8.77
CA ALA A 209 -3.65 17.64 8.38
C ALA A 209 -3.78 16.90 7.05
N ARG A 210 -2.86 17.19 6.14
CA ARG A 210 -2.70 16.59 4.82
C ARG A 210 -1.99 15.26 4.97
N THR A 211 -2.66 14.16 4.64
CA THR A 211 -2.03 12.83 4.77
C THR A 211 -1.04 12.53 3.64
N GLY A 212 -1.17 13.19 2.48
CA GLY A 212 -0.43 12.84 1.28
C GLY A 212 -0.94 11.56 0.58
N TYR A 213 -2.07 11.00 1.00
CA TYR A 213 -2.66 9.81 0.38
C TYR A 213 -3.97 10.14 -0.32
N LEU A 214 -4.16 9.55 -1.50
CA LEU A 214 -5.38 9.61 -2.26
C LEU A 214 -6.35 8.51 -1.83
N GLY A 215 -7.62 8.85 -1.73
CA GLY A 215 -8.68 7.91 -1.41
C GLY A 215 -10.07 8.51 -1.47
N PHE A 216 -11.03 7.75 -1.01
CA PHE A 216 -12.43 8.17 -0.90
C PHE A 216 -13.09 7.53 0.33
N VAL A 217 -14.16 8.15 0.81
CA VAL A 217 -14.98 7.60 1.90
C VAL A 217 -16.27 7.06 1.30
N ARG A 218 -16.71 5.89 1.77
CA ARG A 218 -17.98 5.30 1.37
C ARG A 218 -18.67 4.66 2.56
N ARG A 219 -19.98 4.83 2.64
CA ARG A 219 -20.80 4.13 3.62
C ARG A 219 -20.94 2.65 3.26
N THR A 220 -20.58 1.76 4.19
CA THR A 220 -20.64 0.32 3.97
C THR A 220 -22.08 -0.17 3.83
N GLU A 221 -22.29 -1.16 2.96
CA GLU A 221 -23.57 -1.86 2.83
C GLU A 221 -23.74 -2.94 3.90
N LEU A 222 -22.63 -3.55 4.33
CA LEU A 222 -22.60 -4.56 5.38
C LEU A 222 -22.76 -3.91 6.76
N THR A 223 -23.60 -4.55 7.57
CA THR A 223 -23.85 -4.18 8.96
C THR A 223 -22.67 -4.65 9.82
N ALA A 224 -22.14 -3.77 10.67
CA ALA A 224 -21.24 -4.16 11.75
C ALA A 224 -21.88 -5.29 12.60
N ALA A 225 -21.13 -5.95 13.49
CA ALA A 225 -21.69 -6.92 14.43
C ALA A 225 -22.88 -6.36 15.25
N THR A 226 -22.99 -5.03 15.33
CA THR A 226 -24.07 -4.27 15.97
C THR A 226 -25.28 -3.98 15.07
N GLY A 227 -25.26 -4.32 13.78
CA GLY A 227 -26.32 -4.00 12.82
C GLY A 227 -26.14 -2.66 12.09
N GLU A 228 -25.11 -1.88 12.38
CA GLU A 228 -24.98 -0.51 11.86
C GLU A 228 -24.04 -0.40 10.66
N ARG A 229 -24.45 0.42 9.67
CA ARG A 229 -23.56 0.88 8.58
C ARG A 229 -22.56 1.88 9.12
N HIS A 230 -21.34 1.88 8.59
CA HIS A 230 -20.31 2.85 8.97
C HIS A 230 -19.66 3.47 7.74
N ASP A 231 -18.98 4.59 7.94
CA ASP A 231 -18.16 5.22 6.90
C ASP A 231 -16.80 4.53 6.89
N ALA A 232 -16.50 3.89 5.76
CA ALA A 232 -15.26 3.19 5.50
C ALA A 232 -14.35 4.03 4.60
N LEU A 233 -13.07 4.05 4.94
CA LEU A 233 -12.05 4.70 4.13
C LEU A 233 -11.47 3.70 3.13
N TYR A 234 -11.35 4.13 1.87
CA TYR A 234 -10.69 3.39 0.81
C TYR A 234 -9.46 4.17 0.35
N VAL A 235 -8.29 3.68 0.72
CA VAL A 235 -7.00 4.24 0.28
C VAL A 235 -6.66 3.70 -1.11
N VAL A 236 -6.19 4.58 -1.98
CA VAL A 236 -5.81 4.25 -3.36
C VAL A 236 -4.30 4.36 -3.57
N GLY A 237 -3.60 5.26 -2.89
CA GLY A 237 -2.14 5.32 -2.97
C GLY A 237 -1.58 6.66 -2.52
N ALA A 238 -0.26 6.76 -2.41
CA ALA A 238 0.41 8.00 -2.10
C ALA A 238 0.33 8.97 -3.29
N LEU A 239 0.08 10.25 -3.00
CA LEU A 239 -0.07 11.32 -4.00
C LEU A 239 1.27 11.61 -4.71
N ASP A 240 2.36 11.65 -3.94
CA ASP A 240 3.72 11.92 -4.40
C ASP A 240 4.33 10.78 -5.23
N GLU A 241 3.78 9.57 -5.11
CA GLU A 241 4.18 8.43 -5.94
C GLU A 241 3.39 8.32 -7.25
N THR A 242 2.33 9.10 -7.45
CA THR A 242 1.54 8.99 -8.68
C THR A 242 2.31 9.43 -9.92
N LEU A 243 2.06 8.75 -11.04
CA LEU A 243 2.65 9.09 -12.33
C LEU A 243 1.63 9.86 -13.15
N GLU A 244 2.00 11.03 -13.64
CA GLU A 244 1.17 11.79 -14.57
C GLU A 244 1.69 11.61 -15.99
N LEU A 245 0.89 10.96 -16.84
CA LEU A 245 1.23 10.68 -18.22
C LEU A 245 0.06 11.08 -19.12
N ARG A 246 0.30 12.01 -20.04
CA ARG A 246 -0.71 12.53 -20.99
C ARG A 246 -1.97 13.09 -20.29
N GLY A 247 -1.79 13.75 -19.14
CA GLY A 247 -2.89 14.33 -18.35
C GLY A 247 -3.75 13.31 -17.60
N LEU A 248 -3.29 12.07 -17.49
CA LEU A 248 -3.93 11.00 -16.72
C LEU A 248 -3.06 10.62 -15.53
N ARG A 249 -3.70 10.34 -14.40
CA ARG A 249 -3.03 9.89 -13.17
C ARG A 249 -2.98 8.38 -13.10
N TYR A 250 -1.77 7.83 -13.01
CA TYR A 250 -1.54 6.40 -12.83
C TYR A 250 -0.96 6.15 -11.45
N HIS A 251 -1.45 5.11 -10.77
CA HIS A 251 -0.85 4.63 -9.54
C HIS A 251 0.18 3.54 -9.88
N PRO A 252 1.47 3.70 -9.53
CA PRO A 252 2.51 2.72 -9.83
C PRO A 252 2.14 1.28 -9.46
N ILE A 253 1.49 1.11 -8.31
CA ILE A 253 1.09 -0.21 -7.80
C ILE A 253 0.18 -0.97 -8.77
N ASP A 254 -0.65 -0.28 -9.57
CA ASP A 254 -1.52 -0.92 -10.55
C ASP A 254 -0.71 -1.50 -11.72
N ILE A 255 0.29 -0.74 -12.19
CA ILE A 255 1.19 -1.16 -13.27
C ILE A 255 2.12 -2.28 -12.79
N GLU A 256 2.73 -2.09 -11.62
CA GLU A 256 3.60 -3.08 -10.98
C GLU A 256 2.87 -4.39 -10.73
N THR A 257 1.63 -4.34 -10.24
CA THR A 257 0.83 -5.55 -10.01
C THR A 257 0.56 -6.33 -11.29
N SER A 258 0.30 -5.65 -12.40
CA SER A 258 0.18 -6.30 -13.71
C SER A 258 1.50 -6.96 -14.08
N ILE A 259 2.62 -6.23 -14.04
CA ILE A 259 3.96 -6.75 -14.38
C ILE A 259 4.33 -7.98 -13.54
N SER A 260 4.20 -7.91 -12.21
CA SER A 260 4.57 -9.01 -11.30
C SER A 260 3.78 -10.30 -11.53
N ARG A 261 2.58 -10.22 -12.12
CA ARG A 261 1.74 -11.41 -12.40
C ARG A 261 2.09 -12.11 -13.70
N MET A 262 2.87 -11.47 -14.57
CA MET A 262 3.10 -11.96 -15.93
C MET A 262 4.09 -13.11 -16.00
N HIS A 263 5.11 -13.08 -15.16
CA HIS A 263 6.18 -14.05 -15.22
C HIS A 263 6.69 -14.40 -13.83
N ARG A 264 6.81 -15.71 -13.56
CA ARG A 264 7.24 -16.24 -12.25
C ARG A 264 8.66 -15.85 -11.86
N SER A 265 9.52 -15.54 -12.83
CA SER A 265 10.92 -15.15 -12.57
C SER A 265 11.03 -13.68 -12.12
N ILE A 266 9.94 -12.91 -12.12
CA ILE A 266 9.93 -11.54 -11.59
C ILE A 266 9.81 -11.63 -10.06
N ALA A 267 10.87 -11.24 -9.35
CA ALA A 267 10.85 -11.17 -7.89
C ALA A 267 10.11 -9.92 -7.42
N GLU A 268 10.50 -8.77 -7.97
CA GLU A 268 9.88 -7.46 -7.72
C GLU A 268 10.01 -6.56 -8.94
N CYS A 269 9.22 -5.49 -8.98
CA CYS A 269 9.34 -4.47 -10.01
C CYS A 269 9.01 -3.08 -9.49
N ALA A 270 9.51 -2.03 -10.12
CA ALA A 270 9.18 -0.65 -9.78
C ALA A 270 9.06 0.17 -11.05
N VAL A 271 8.13 1.11 -11.05
CA VAL A 271 7.91 2.02 -12.19
C VAL A 271 8.05 3.47 -11.78
N PHE A 272 8.65 4.27 -12.65
CA PHE A 272 8.76 5.72 -12.49
C PHE A 272 8.85 6.40 -13.86
N THR A 273 8.74 7.73 -13.87
CA THR A 273 8.87 8.52 -15.10
C THR A 273 10.25 9.16 -15.21
N TRP A 274 10.80 9.18 -16.42
CA TRP A 274 12.00 9.93 -16.78
C TRP A 274 11.79 10.65 -18.12
N THR A 275 11.89 11.97 -18.15
CA THR A 275 11.67 12.78 -19.37
C THR A 275 10.38 12.44 -20.15
N ASN A 276 9.28 12.22 -19.42
CA ASN A 276 7.97 11.75 -19.95
C ASN A 276 7.93 10.32 -20.50
N LEU A 277 9.02 9.56 -20.40
CA LEU A 277 9.05 8.12 -20.66
C LEU A 277 8.71 7.36 -19.38
N LEU A 278 8.00 6.25 -19.54
CA LEU A 278 7.81 5.27 -18.47
C LEU A 278 9.03 4.36 -18.41
N VAL A 279 9.69 4.34 -17.26
CA VAL A 279 10.79 3.42 -16.95
C VAL A 279 10.26 2.32 -16.05
N VAL A 280 10.57 1.07 -16.40
CA VAL A 280 10.22 -0.11 -15.63
C VAL A 280 11.50 -0.82 -15.21
N VAL A 281 11.69 -0.96 -13.91
CA VAL A 281 12.79 -1.74 -13.32
C VAL A 281 12.22 -3.07 -12.83
N VAL A 282 12.87 -4.18 -13.18
CA VAL A 282 12.42 -5.54 -12.86
C VAL A 282 13.56 -6.33 -12.25
N GLU A 283 13.33 -6.89 -11.06
CA GLU A 283 14.24 -7.85 -10.43
C GLU A 283 13.99 -9.26 -10.97
N LEU A 284 15.02 -9.88 -11.53
CA LEU A 284 14.96 -11.22 -12.11
C LEU A 284 15.53 -12.26 -11.12
N CYS A 285 14.70 -13.20 -10.69
CA CYS A 285 15.10 -14.34 -9.83
C CYS A 285 15.60 -15.57 -10.64
N GLY A 286 15.71 -15.45 -11.96
CA GLY A 286 16.07 -16.51 -12.90
C GLY A 286 17.51 -16.40 -13.41
N CYS A 287 17.83 -17.13 -14.48
CA CYS A 287 19.12 -16.96 -15.16
C CYS A 287 19.12 -15.67 -15.99
N GLU A 288 20.27 -15.01 -16.12
CA GLU A 288 20.42 -13.78 -16.91
C GLU A 288 19.96 -13.93 -18.37
N GLN A 289 19.98 -15.14 -18.92
CA GLN A 289 19.50 -15.43 -20.27
C GLN A 289 17.98 -15.18 -20.43
N GLU A 290 17.20 -15.28 -19.35
CA GLU A 290 15.76 -14.96 -19.35
C GLU A 290 15.49 -13.45 -19.42
N ALA A 291 16.50 -12.59 -19.16
CA ALA A 291 16.32 -11.14 -19.12
C ALA A 291 15.82 -10.56 -20.44
N LEU A 292 16.30 -11.08 -21.58
CA LEU A 292 15.89 -10.62 -22.91
C LEU A 292 14.43 -10.99 -23.22
N ASP A 293 13.99 -12.16 -22.76
CA ASP A 293 12.63 -12.64 -22.98
C ASP A 293 11.60 -11.88 -22.13
N LEU A 294 12.03 -11.33 -20.98
CA LEU A 294 11.16 -10.51 -20.12
C LEU A 294 10.77 -9.17 -20.73
N VAL A 295 11.66 -8.54 -21.49
CA VAL A 295 11.43 -7.20 -22.06
C VAL A 295 10.13 -7.12 -22.89
N PRO A 296 9.92 -7.95 -23.93
CA PRO A 296 8.69 -7.90 -24.71
C PRO A 296 7.45 -8.24 -23.89
N LEU A 297 7.57 -9.13 -22.89
CA LEU A 297 6.47 -9.48 -21.99
C LEU A 297 6.03 -8.29 -21.14
N VAL A 298 6.98 -7.61 -20.52
CA VAL A 298 6.74 -6.41 -19.71
C VAL A 298 6.12 -5.31 -20.57
N THR A 299 6.67 -5.05 -21.75
CA THR A 299 6.18 -3.97 -22.63
C THR A 299 4.76 -4.26 -23.13
N ASN A 300 4.48 -5.50 -23.51
CA ASN A 300 3.16 -5.89 -24.02
C ASN A 300 2.08 -5.72 -22.95
N VAL A 301 2.37 -6.11 -21.70
CA VAL A 301 1.37 -6.10 -20.63
C VAL A 301 1.04 -4.68 -20.19
N VAL A 302 2.06 -3.84 -20.10
CA VAL A 302 1.86 -2.42 -19.80
C VAL A 302 1.08 -1.74 -20.93
N LEU A 303 1.31 -2.13 -22.18
CA LEU A 303 0.56 -1.61 -23.32
C LEU A 303 -0.90 -2.09 -23.34
N GLU A 304 -1.14 -3.39 -23.16
CA GLU A 304 -2.48 -4.00 -23.25
C GLU A 304 -3.38 -3.63 -22.08
N GLU A 305 -2.87 -3.67 -20.84
CA GLU A 305 -3.68 -3.41 -19.65
C GLU A 305 -3.75 -1.92 -19.28
N HIS A 306 -2.64 -1.18 -19.50
CA HIS A 306 -2.52 0.21 -19.05
C HIS A 306 -2.59 1.24 -20.17
N TYR A 307 -2.47 0.81 -21.44
CA TYR A 307 -2.39 1.69 -22.61
C TYR A 307 -1.20 2.66 -22.53
N LEU A 308 -0.11 2.21 -21.91
CA LEU A 308 1.13 2.96 -21.77
C LEU A 308 2.25 2.33 -22.59
N ILE A 309 3.07 3.18 -23.19
CA ILE A 309 4.28 2.76 -23.88
C ILE A 309 5.43 2.84 -22.88
N VAL A 310 6.10 1.71 -22.66
CA VAL A 310 7.31 1.64 -21.83
C VAL A 310 8.48 2.12 -22.67
N GLY A 311 9.15 3.19 -22.24
CA GLY A 311 10.31 3.74 -22.94
C GLY A 311 11.62 3.07 -22.56
N VAL A 312 11.75 2.62 -21.31
CA VAL A 312 12.95 1.93 -20.83
C VAL A 312 12.57 0.75 -19.95
N VAL A 313 13.16 -0.41 -20.21
CA VAL A 313 13.10 -1.59 -19.32
C VAL A 313 14.50 -1.86 -18.78
N VAL A 314 14.63 -1.92 -17.46
CA VAL A 314 15.89 -2.21 -16.77
C VAL A 314 15.70 -3.52 -16.02
N VAL A 315 16.48 -4.54 -16.35
CA VAL A 315 16.50 -5.82 -15.65
C VAL A 315 17.70 -5.85 -14.72
N VAL A 316 17.45 -6.13 -13.43
CA VAL A 316 18.44 -6.08 -12.36
C VAL A 316 18.40 -7.35 -11.52
N ASP A 317 19.44 -7.59 -10.73
CA ASP A 317 19.46 -8.66 -9.74
C ASP A 317 18.44 -8.44 -8.61
N PRO A 318 18.00 -9.52 -7.93
CA PRO A 318 17.13 -9.41 -6.77
C PRO A 318 17.75 -8.59 -5.63
N GLY A 319 16.95 -7.73 -5.01
CA GLY A 319 17.36 -6.85 -3.91
C GLY A 319 17.94 -5.49 -4.34
N VAL A 320 18.00 -5.19 -5.64
CA VAL A 320 18.45 -3.89 -6.16
C VAL A 320 17.38 -2.81 -5.97
N ILE A 321 16.10 -3.15 -6.04
CA ILE A 321 15.00 -2.21 -5.80
C ILE A 321 14.96 -1.89 -4.30
N PRO A 322 15.23 -0.63 -3.90
CA PRO A 322 15.28 -0.27 -2.50
C PRO A 322 13.88 -0.31 -1.88
N ILE A 323 13.69 -1.15 -0.87
CA ILE A 323 12.45 -1.26 -0.10
C ILE A 323 12.77 -0.91 1.37
N ASN A 324 11.99 -0.01 1.96
CA ASN A 324 12.21 0.39 3.33
C ASN A 324 11.65 -0.63 4.35
N SER A 325 11.88 -0.40 5.64
CA SER A 325 11.42 -1.29 6.73
C SER A 325 9.90 -1.46 6.84
N ARG A 326 9.11 -0.58 6.21
CA ARG A 326 7.64 -0.69 6.16
C ARG A 326 7.16 -1.53 4.98
N GLY A 327 8.04 -1.86 4.03
CA GLY A 327 7.70 -2.56 2.79
C GLY A 327 7.34 -1.63 1.62
N GLU A 328 7.69 -0.34 1.72
CA GLU A 328 7.46 0.65 0.68
C GLU A 328 8.66 0.75 -0.26
N LYS A 329 8.41 0.74 -1.57
CA LYS A 329 9.44 0.92 -2.59
C LYS A 329 9.92 2.37 -2.57
N GLN A 330 11.23 2.59 -2.41
CA GLN A 330 11.83 3.92 -2.43
C GLN A 330 12.05 4.38 -3.88
N ARG A 331 10.95 4.58 -4.63
CA ARG A 331 10.98 4.86 -6.07
C ARG A 331 11.80 6.08 -6.45
N MET A 332 11.76 7.13 -5.64
CA MET A 332 12.57 8.33 -5.85
C MET A 332 14.06 8.03 -5.73
N HIS A 333 14.46 7.24 -4.74
CA HIS A 333 15.86 6.82 -4.59
C HIS A 333 16.30 5.94 -5.77
N LEU A 334 15.46 4.98 -6.18
CA LEU A 334 15.71 4.14 -7.36
C LEU A 334 15.87 4.98 -8.64
N ARG A 335 14.99 5.97 -8.84
CA ARG A 335 15.07 6.90 -9.97
C ARG A 335 16.38 7.68 -9.93
N ASP A 336 16.74 8.25 -8.79
CA ASP A 336 17.96 9.05 -8.68
C ASP A 336 19.23 8.20 -8.90
N SER A 337 19.23 6.93 -8.43
CA SER A 337 20.30 5.96 -8.74
C SER A 337 20.34 5.58 -10.23
N PHE A 338 19.19 5.43 -10.89
CA PHE A 338 19.12 5.23 -12.34
C PHE A 338 19.71 6.43 -13.10
N LEU A 339 19.35 7.66 -12.71
CA LEU A 339 19.83 8.90 -13.36
C LEU A 339 21.32 9.16 -13.14
N ALA A 340 21.87 8.64 -12.03
CA ALA A 340 23.28 8.77 -11.70
C ALA A 340 24.15 7.62 -12.24
N ASP A 341 23.59 6.73 -13.07
CA ASP A 341 24.26 5.51 -13.57
C ASP A 341 24.86 4.65 -12.45
N GLN A 342 24.15 4.55 -11.30
CA GLN A 342 24.58 3.77 -10.13
C GLN A 342 23.95 2.38 -10.07
N LEU A 343 23.01 2.08 -10.96
CA LEU A 343 22.46 0.73 -11.08
C LEU A 343 23.43 -0.13 -11.89
N ASP A 344 23.59 -1.39 -11.49
CA ASP A 344 24.35 -2.40 -12.24
C ASP A 344 23.34 -3.38 -12.88
N PRO A 345 22.76 -3.04 -14.05
CA PRO A 345 21.72 -3.84 -14.67
C PRO A 345 22.29 -5.05 -15.41
N ILE A 346 21.60 -6.18 -15.30
CA ILE A 346 21.80 -7.35 -16.15
C ILE A 346 21.54 -6.98 -17.61
N TYR A 347 20.48 -6.20 -17.86
CA TYR A 347 20.11 -5.75 -19.20
C TYR A 347 19.33 -4.44 -19.18
N VAL A 348 19.53 -3.60 -20.21
CA VAL A 348 18.75 -2.38 -20.42
C VAL A 348 18.23 -2.34 -21.85
N ALA A 349 16.91 -2.21 -22.00
CA ALA A 349 16.24 -2.01 -23.28
C ALA A 349 15.72 -0.58 -23.39
N TYR A 350 16.12 0.12 -24.45
CA TYR A 350 15.55 1.41 -24.82
C TYR A 350 14.56 1.21 -25.97
N ASN A 351 13.27 1.37 -25.67
CA ASN A 351 12.20 1.33 -26.65
C ASN A 351 11.90 2.77 -27.07
N MET A 352 12.71 3.28 -27.99
CA MET A 352 12.52 4.61 -28.59
C MET A 352 11.59 4.56 -29.80
#